data_AF-A0A8I0HD46-F1
#
_entry.id   AF-A0A8I0HD46-F1
#
_cell.length_a   1.000
_cell.length_b   1.000
_cell.length_c   1.000
_cell.angle_alpha   90.00
_cell.angle_beta   90.00
_cell.angle_gamma   90.00
#
_symmetry.space_group_name_H-M   'P 1'
#
loop_
_entity.id
_entity.type
_entity.pdbx_description
1 polymer ?
#
loop_
_entity_poly.entity_id
_entity_poly.type
_entity_poly.pdbx_seq_one_letter_code
_entity_poly.pdbx_strand_id
1 'polypeptide(L)'
;IAGYFGGLVDNIIMRVVDIMLALPSLLLALVLVAIFGPSIGNAALALTFVALPHYVRLTRAAVLVEVNRDYVTASRVAGAG
;
A
#
# COMPACT_ATOMS: atom_id res chain seq x y z
N ILE A 1 -3.32 9.10 -2.71
CA ILE A 1 -2.81 9.28 -4.10
C ILE A 1 -3.19 8.07 -4.94
N ALA A 2 -2.65 6.88 -4.65
CA ALA A 2 -3.29 5.61 -5.07
C ALA A 2 -4.72 5.55 -4.50
N GLY A 3 -5.66 4.96 -5.24
CA GLY A 3 -7.09 4.93 -4.90
C GLY A 3 -7.91 6.21 -5.20
N TYR A 4 -7.39 7.42 -4.94
CA TYR A 4 -8.15 8.67 -5.14
C TYR A 4 -7.99 9.25 -6.56
N PHE A 5 -6.75 9.34 -7.06
CA PHE A 5 -6.48 9.86 -8.41
C PHE A 5 -6.55 8.77 -9.49
N GLY A 6 -6.48 7.49 -9.09
CA GLY A 6 -6.44 6.36 -10.02
C GLY A 6 -5.25 6.44 -11.00
N GLY A 7 -5.39 5.78 -12.15
CA GLY A 7 -4.47 5.92 -13.28
C GLY A 7 -3.09 5.27 -13.08
N LEU A 8 -2.07 5.86 -13.71
CA LEU A 8 -0.71 5.30 -13.80
C LEU A 8 -0.05 5.10 -12.42
N VAL A 9 -0.26 6.05 -11.50
CA VAL A 9 0.34 6.00 -10.15
C VAL A 9 -0.28 4.86 -9.32
N ASP A 10 -1.60 4.68 -9.37
CA ASP A 10 -2.27 3.54 -8.73
C ASP A 10 -1.74 2.22 -9.31
N ASN A 11 -1.59 2.13 -10.63
CA ASN A 11 -1.10 0.92 -11.29
C ASN A 11 0.34 0.56 -10.90
N ILE A 12 1.25 1.55 -10.84
CA ILE A 12 2.64 1.32 -10.42
C ILE A 12 2.70 0.86 -8.97
N ILE A 13 1.99 1.53 -8.06
CA ILE A 13 1.96 1.17 -6.63
C ILE A 13 1.40 -0.24 -6.45
N MET A 14 0.28 -0.54 -7.13
CA MET A 14 -0.33 -1.86 -7.08
C MET A 14 0.58 -2.94 -7.67
N ARG A 15 1.34 -2.64 -8.73
CA ARG A 15 2.35 -3.57 -9.27
C ARG A 15 3.43 -3.91 -8.26
N VAL A 16 3.94 -2.93 -7.52
CA VAL A 16 4.95 -3.18 -6.46
C VAL A 16 4.36 -4.06 -5.36
N VAL A 17 3.16 -3.73 -4.90
CA VAL A 17 2.41 -4.51 -3.90
C VAL A 17 2.19 -5.96 -4.36
N ASP A 18 1.82 -6.16 -5.62
CA ASP A 18 1.58 -7.48 -6.18
C ASP A 18 2.86 -8.30 -6.29
N ILE A 19 3.99 -7.67 -6.64
CA ILE A 19 5.32 -8.32 -6.64
C ILE A 19 5.71 -8.74 -5.21
N MET A 20 5.47 -7.90 -4.21
CA MET A 20 5.77 -8.24 -2.81
C MET A 20 4.94 -9.43 -2.32
N LEU A 21 3.68 -9.53 -2.75
CA LEU A 21 2.77 -10.62 -2.37
C LEU A 21 2.92 -11.89 -3.21
N ALA A 22 3.70 -11.85 -4.30
CA ALA A 22 3.99 -13.02 -5.12
C ALA A 22 4.87 -14.04 -4.38
N LEU A 23 5.68 -13.58 -3.41
CA LEU A 23 6.47 -14.44 -2.54
C LEU A 23 5.72 -14.71 -1.23
N PRO A 24 5.82 -15.92 -0.64
CA PRO A 24 5.34 -16.16 0.72
C PRO A 24 5.96 -15.17 1.71
N SER A 25 5.17 -14.67 2.66
CA SER A 25 5.59 -13.62 3.62
C SER A 25 6.85 -13.98 4.40
N LEU A 26 7.00 -15.26 4.75
CA LEU A 26 8.16 -15.77 5.48
C LEU A 26 9.43 -15.74 4.62
N LEU A 27 9.31 -16.06 3.34
CA LEU A 27 10.41 -15.97 2.36
C LEU A 27 10.84 -14.52 2.15
N LEU A 28 9.87 -13.61 1.97
CA LEU A 28 10.16 -12.18 1.83
C LEU A 28 10.88 -11.62 3.07
N ALA A 29 10.43 -11.99 4.27
CA ALA A 29 11.06 -11.58 5.52
C ALA A 29 12.52 -12.05 5.61
N LEU A 30 12.79 -13.33 5.28
CA LEU A 30 14.14 -13.89 5.29
C LEU A 30 15.06 -13.19 4.30
N VAL A 31 14.59 -12.90 3.08
CA VAL A 31 15.36 -12.17 2.07
C VAL A 31 15.71 -10.76 2.56
N LEU A 32 14.74 -10.03 3.13
CA LEU A 32 14.98 -8.69 3.66
C LEU A 32 15.98 -8.69 4.83
N VAL A 33 15.87 -9.64 5.76
CA VAL A 33 16.83 -9.78 6.87
C VAL A 33 18.22 -10.18 6.35
N ALA A 34 18.31 -11.03 5.33
CA ALA A 34 19.58 -11.39 4.71
C ALA A 34 20.25 -10.19 4.02
N ILE A 35 19.48 -9.30 3.40
CA ILE A 35 19.97 -8.08 2.74
C ILE A 35 20.40 -7.03 3.77
N PHE A 36 19.57 -6.77 4.80
CA PHE A 36 19.84 -5.72 5.78
C PHE A 36 20.80 -6.17 6.91
N GLY A 37 20.98 -7.47 7.09
CA GLY A 37 21.78 -8.06 8.16
C GLY A 37 21.04 -8.19 9.50
N PRO A 38 21.51 -9.08 10.39
CA PRO A 38 20.81 -9.41 11.64
C PRO A 38 20.95 -8.28 12.67
N SER A 39 19.86 -7.53 12.88
CA SER A 39 19.68 -6.65 14.03
C SER A 39 18.19 -6.53 14.36
N ILE A 40 17.86 -6.20 15.61
CA ILE A 40 16.45 -6.00 16.00
C ILE A 40 15.80 -4.90 15.15
N GLY A 41 16.54 -3.83 14.86
CA GLY A 41 16.08 -2.74 14.01
C GLY A 41 15.77 -3.19 12.58
N ASN A 42 16.67 -3.97 11.98
CA ASN A 42 16.48 -4.47 10.62
C ASN A 42 15.36 -5.51 10.53
N ALA A 43 15.20 -6.35 11.56
CA ALA A 43 14.10 -7.29 11.64
C ALA A 43 12.74 -6.56 11.75
N ALA A 44 12.66 -5.51 12.57
CA ALA A 44 11.46 -4.68 12.66
C ALA A 44 11.12 -3.98 11.34
N LEU A 45 12.13 -3.46 10.63
CA LEU A 45 11.95 -2.88 9.29
C LEU A 45 11.47 -3.94 8.28
N ALA A 46 12.11 -5.11 8.24
CA ALA A 46 11.72 -6.20 7.35
C ALA A 46 10.26 -6.63 7.57
N LEU A 47 9.83 -6.79 8.82
CA LEU A 47 8.45 -7.11 9.16
C LEU A 47 7.48 -6.01 8.73
N THR A 48 7.87 -4.75 8.88
CA THR A 48 7.06 -3.61 8.42
C THR A 48 6.86 -3.69 6.91
N PHE A 49 7.92 -3.91 6.13
CA PHE A 49 7.82 -4.08 4.67
C PHE A 49 6.93 -5.25 4.28
N VAL A 50 7.00 -6.37 4.99
CA VAL A 50 6.14 -7.54 4.73
C VAL A 50 4.66 -7.23 4.99
N ALA A 51 4.35 -6.38 5.98
CA ALA A 51 2.97 -6.02 6.32
C ALA A 51 2.39 -4.89 5.43
N LEU A 52 3.24 -4.02 4.86
CA LEU A 52 2.82 -2.88 4.03
C LEU A 52 1.79 -3.23 2.94
N PRO A 53 1.96 -4.29 2.13
CA PRO A 53 0.99 -4.67 1.09
C PRO A 53 -0.45 -4.82 1.58
N HIS A 54 -0.64 -5.36 2.78
CA HIS A 54 -1.97 -5.56 3.37
C HIS A 54 -2.62 -4.21 3.73
N TYR A 55 -1.86 -3.31 4.35
CA TYR A 55 -2.35 -1.97 4.67
C TYR A 55 -2.66 -1.15 3.41
N VAL A 56 -1.81 -1.25 2.37
CA VAL A 56 -2.05 -0.57 1.08
C VAL A 56 -3.36 -1.04 0.44
N ARG A 57 -3.60 -2.36 0.40
CA ARG A 57 -4.84 -2.91 -0.17
C ARG A 57 -6.08 -2.52 0.65
N LEU A 58 -5.98 -2.57 1.98
CA LEU A 58 -7.08 -2.19 2.88
C LEU A 58 -7.47 -0.73 2.69
N THR A 59 -6.48 0.17 2.74
CA THR A 59 -6.71 1.61 2.56
C THR A 59 -7.24 1.92 1.16
N ARG A 60 -6.71 1.28 0.11
CA ARG A 60 -7.24 1.42 -1.26
C ARG A 60 -8.70 0.98 -1.35
N ALA A 61 -9.06 -0.16 -0.75
CA ALA A 61 -10.44 -0.63 -0.73
C ALA A 61 -11.37 0.39 -0.04
N ALA A 62 -10.96 0.93 1.11
CA ALA A 62 -11.72 1.96 1.81
C ALA A 62 -11.89 3.24 0.96
N VAL A 63 -10.81 3.72 0.34
CA VAL A 63 -10.85 4.92 -0.52
C VAL A 63 -11.79 4.73 -1.72
N LEU A 64 -11.79 3.57 -2.37
CA LEU A 64 -12.67 3.30 -3.52
C LEU A 64 -14.16 3.28 -3.13
N VAL A 65 -14.48 2.89 -1.89
CA VAL A 65 -15.85 2.97 -1.35
C VAL A 65 -16.23 4.42 -1.06
N GLU A 66 -15.31 5.20 -0.51
CA GLU A 66 -15.54 6.56 -0.04
C GLU A 66 -15.64 7.58 -1.18
N VAL A 67 -14.78 7.45 -2.20
CA VAL A 67 -14.65 8.43 -3.29
C VAL A 67 -15.93 8.60 -4.12
N ASN A 68 -16.81 7.61 -4.11
CA ASN A 68 -18.08 7.61 -4.85
C ASN A 68 -19.27 8.15 -4.03
N ARG A 69 -19.03 8.69 -2.83
CA ARG A 69 -20.10 9.20 -1.96
C ARG A 69 -20.46 10.64 -2.28
N ASP A 70 -21.73 10.99 -2.09
CA ASP A 70 -22.28 12.30 -2.46
C ASP A 70 -21.59 13.49 -1.76
N TYR A 71 -21.14 13.33 -0.50
CA TYR A 71 -20.42 14.41 0.18
C TYR A 71 -19.05 14.68 -0.45
N VAL A 72 -18.38 13.67 -1.04
CA VAL A 72 -17.12 13.88 -1.78
C VAL A 72 -17.39 14.70 -3.03
N THR A 73 -18.47 14.39 -3.75
CA THR A 73 -18.91 15.17 -4.92
C THR A 73 -19.29 16.59 -4.53
N ALA A 74 -20.06 16.77 -3.45
CA ALA A 74 -20.46 18.08 -2.95
C ALA A 74 -19.25 18.92 -2.51
N SER A 75 -18.28 18.32 -1.81
CA SER A 75 -17.02 18.97 -1.44
C SER A 75 -16.23 19.42 -2.67
N ARG A 76 -16.18 18.60 -3.73
CA ARG A 76 -15.53 18.98 -5.00
C ARG A 76 -16.20 20.18 -5.67
N VAL A 77 -17.54 20.22 -5.69
CA VAL A 77 -18.30 21.36 -6.22
C VAL A 77 -18.08 22.62 -5.37
N ALA A 78 -17.90 22.46 -4.05
CA ALA A 78 -17.57 23.55 -3.14
C ALA A 78 -16.12 24.06 -3.26
N GLY A 79 -15.32 23.52 -4.19
CA GLY A 79 -13.95 23.96 -4.44
C GLY A 79 -12.89 23.24 -3.61
N ALA A 80 -13.24 22.17 -2.88
CA ALA A 80 -12.25 21.32 -2.24
C ALA A 80 -11.68 20.32 -3.25
N GLY A 81 -10.36 20.37 -3.50
CA GLY A 81 -9.67 19.53 -4.48
C GLY A 81 -8.21 19.30 -4.11
#